data_AF-A0A1F5P4V5-F1
#
_entry.id   AF-A0A1F5P4V5-F1
#
_cell.length_a   1.000
_cell.length_b   1.000
_cell.length_c   1.000
_cell.angle_alpha   90.00
_cell.angle_beta   90.00
_cell.angle_gamma   90.00
#
_symmetry.space_group_name_H-M   'P 1'
#
loop_
_entity.id
_entity.type
_entity.pdbx_description
1 polymer ?
#
loop_
_entity_poly.entity_id
_entity_poly.type
_entity_poly.pdbx_seq_one_letter_code
_entity_poly.pdbx_strand_id
1 'polypeptide(L)' 'MALPVIAPWLKTAEAINYAKAIKPKKAFPVHDSFLKFPGVFHKLPDNFLSAAGIDFFVPVLGEEFEV' A
#
# COMPACT_ATOMS: atom_id res chain seq x y z
N MET A 1 5.54 2.40 6.23
CA MET A 1 5.36 3.49 5.23
C MET A 1 3.91 3.50 4.74
N ALA A 2 3.29 4.68 4.66
CA ALA A 2 1.97 4.85 4.05
C ALA A 2 2.08 4.86 2.51
N LEU A 3 1.31 4.02 1.82
CA LEU A 3 1.33 3.88 0.37
C LEU A 3 -0.03 4.28 -0.24
N PRO A 4 -0.11 5.36 -1.03
CA PRO A 4 -1.34 5.71 -1.74
C PRO A 4 -1.69 4.62 -2.76
N VAL A 5 -2.77 3.87 -2.52
CA VAL A 5 -3.20 2.80 -3.44
C VAL A 5 -4.13 3.31 -4.54
N ILE A 6 -4.87 4.37 -4.22
CA ILE A 6 -5.67 5.15 -5.14
C ILE A 6 -5.37 6.60 -4.84
N ALA A 7 -4.90 7.37 -5.81
CA ALA A 7 -4.74 8.81 -5.65
C ALA A 7 -4.97 9.48 -7.00
N PRO A 8 -5.77 10.55 -7.10
CA PRO A 8 -6.06 11.20 -8.37
C PRO A 8 -4.86 11.94 -8.98
N TRP A 9 -3.76 12.11 -8.22
CA TRP A 9 -2.55 12.83 -8.63
C TRP A 9 -1.32 11.93 -8.80
N LEU A 10 -1.42 10.62 -8.56
CA LEU A 10 -0.27 9.70 -8.56
C LEU A 10 -0.65 8.36 -9.17
N LYS A 11 0.16 7.85 -10.10
CA LYS A 11 -0.07 6.50 -10.64
C LYS A 11 0.33 5.46 -9.60
N THR A 12 -0.46 4.40 -9.46
CA THR A 12 -0.13 3.28 -8.56
C THR A 12 1.24 2.68 -8.85
N ALA A 13 1.65 2.62 -10.13
CA ALA A 13 2.98 2.15 -10.51
C ALA A 13 4.12 3.04 -9.97
N GLU A 14 3.92 4.36 -9.91
CA GLU A 14 4.90 5.31 -9.36
C GLU A 14 5.02 5.15 -7.85
N ALA A 15 3.88 4.98 -7.15
CA ALA A 15 3.87 4.69 -5.71
C ALA A 15 4.62 3.39 -5.39
N ILE A 16 4.38 2.32 -6.16
CA ILE A 16 5.08 1.03 -5.99
C ILE A 16 6.57 1.16 -6.29
N ASN A 17 6.94 1.86 -7.36
CA ASN A 17 8.35 2.06 -7.70
C ASN A 17 9.09 2.86 -6.63
N TYR A 18 8.44 3.89 -6.08
CA TYR A 18 8.98 4.65 -4.97
C TYR A 18 9.18 3.78 -3.72
N ALA A 19 8.17 2.98 -3.36
CA ALA A 19 8.28 2.02 -2.26
C ALA A 19 9.46 1.05 -2.43
N LYS A 20 9.65 0.50 -3.63
CA LYS A 20 10.79 -0.37 -3.96
C LYS A 20 12.13 0.34 -3.90
N ALA A 21 12.19 1.62 -4.24
CA ALA A 21 13.42 2.40 -4.17
C ALA A 21 13.84 2.67 -2.72
N ILE A 22 12.88 2.97 -1.84
CA ILE A 22 13.12 3.25 -0.42
C ILE A 22 13.35 1.97 0.39
N LYS A 23 12.77 0.83 -0.02
CA LYS A 23 12.87 -0.47 0.65
C LYS A 23 12.47 -0.43 2.14
N PRO A 24 11.28 0.09 2.49
CA PRO A 24 10.82 0.02 3.87
C PRO A 24 10.59 -1.46 4.26
N LYS A 25 10.70 -1.76 5.55
CA LYS A 25 10.37 -3.10 6.05
C LYS A 25 8.87 -3.41 5.89
N LYS A 26 8.04 -2.40 6.14
CA LYS A 26 6.57 -2.51 6.16
C LYS A 26 5.90 -1.37 5.39
N ALA A 27 4.82 -1.67 4.70
CA ALA A 27 3.97 -0.72 3.99
C ALA A 27 2.48 -1.03 4.24
N PHE A 28 1.65 0.02 4.26
CA PHE A 28 0.20 -0.11 4.43
C PHE A 28 -0.54 0.85 3.49
N PRO A 29 -1.76 0.49 3.03
CA PRO A 29 -2.54 1.31 2.10
C PRO A 29 -3.02 2.60 2.77
N VAL A 30 -3.03 3.68 2.00
CA VAL A 30 -3.77 4.91 2.32
C VAL A 30 -4.50 5.43 1.08
N HIS A 31 -5.39 6.39 1.29
CA HIS A 31 -6.21 7.01 0.24
C HIS A 31 -7.14 5.99 -0.48
N ASP A 32 -7.54 4.98 0.26
CA ASP A 32 -8.40 3.86 -0.12
C ASP A 32 -9.87 4.09 0.27
N SER A 33 -10.21 5.20 0.92
CA SER A 33 -11.59 5.56 1.34
C SER A 33 -12.60 5.65 0.20
N PHE A 34 -12.13 5.76 -1.04
CA PHE A 34 -12.96 5.73 -2.25
C PHE A 34 -13.45 4.33 -2.60
N LEU A 35 -12.92 3.29 -1.95
CA LEU A 35 -13.28 1.91 -2.19
C LEU A 35 -14.41 1.49 -1.25
N LYS A 36 -15.40 0.80 -1.81
CA LYS A 36 -16.47 0.19 -1.03
C LYS A 36 -15.98 -0.98 -0.19
N PHE A 37 -14.99 -1.73 -0.70
CA PHE A 37 -14.44 -2.92 -0.05
C PHE A 37 -12.95 -3.07 -0.40
N PRO A 38 -12.14 -3.71 0.49
CA PRO A 38 -10.81 -4.17 0.14
C PRO A 38 -10.83 -5.11 -1.07
N GLY A 39 -9.81 -5.06 -1.92
CA GLY A 39 -9.83 -5.80 -3.18
C GLY A 39 -8.58 -5.60 -4.04
N VAL A 40 -8.78 -5.54 -5.36
CA VAL A 40 -7.69 -5.49 -6.36
C VAL A 40 -6.68 -4.39 -6.07
N PHE A 41 -7.14 -3.20 -5.66
CA PHE A 41 -6.27 -2.06 -5.35
C PHE A 41 -5.35 -2.28 -4.12
N HIS A 42 -5.64 -3.26 -3.27
CA HIS A 42 -4.79 -3.65 -2.15
C HIS A 42 -3.88 -4.82 -2.52
N LYS A 43 -4.43 -5.81 -3.26
CA LYS A 43 -3.68 -6.99 -3.72
C LYS A 43 -2.59 -6.66 -4.72
N LEU A 44 -2.80 -5.64 -5.57
CA LEU A 44 -1.83 -5.27 -6.59
C LEU A 44 -0.53 -4.75 -5.94
N PRO A 45 -0.55 -3.74 -5.05
CA PRO A 45 0.63 -3.37 -4.27
C PRO A 45 1.24 -4.54 -3.50
N ASP A 46 0.44 -5.33 -2.78
CA ASP A 46 0.91 -6.49 -2.03
C ASP A 46 1.77 -7.42 -2.90
N ASN A 47 1.24 -7.90 -4.02
CA ASN A 47 1.96 -8.79 -4.92
C ASN A 47 3.31 -8.23 -5.37
N PHE A 48 3.39 -6.94 -5.70
CA PHE A 48 4.63 -6.34 -6.19
C PHE A 48 5.62 -5.98 -5.08
N LEU A 49 5.14 -5.63 -3.88
CA LEU A 49 5.95 -5.23 -2.74
C LEU A 49 6.46 -6.44 -1.98
N SER A 50 5.61 -7.45 -1.75
CA SER A 50 5.99 -8.72 -1.16
C SER A 50 7.05 -9.44 -1.99
N ALA A 51 6.94 -9.40 -3.33
CA ALA A 51 7.99 -9.89 -4.23
C ALA A 51 9.32 -9.12 -4.13
N ALA A 52 9.30 -7.89 -3.63
CA ALA A 52 10.48 -7.07 -3.36
C ALA A 52 10.96 -7.17 -1.90
N GLY A 53 10.38 -8.06 -1.09
CA GLY A 53 10.72 -8.25 0.32
C GLY A 53 10.18 -7.17 1.26
N ILE A 54 9.15 -6.43 0.83
CA ILE A 54 8.47 -5.40 1.62
C ILE A 54 7.14 -5.99 2.11
N ASP A 55 6.94 -6.06 3.42
CA ASP A 55 5.71 -6.56 4.02
C ASP A 55 4.56 -5.55 3.83
N PHE A 56 3.53 -5.93 3.08
CA PHE A 56 2.36 -5.09 2.84
C PHE A 56 1.14 -5.65 3.58
N PHE A 57 0.59 -4.85 4.50
CA PHE A 57 -0.56 -5.27 5.30
C PHE A 57 -1.68 -4.23 5.24
N VAL A 58 -2.93 -4.69 5.36
CA VAL A 58 -4.11 -3.84 5.43
C VAL A 58 -4.53 -3.74 6.90
N PRO A 59 -4.43 -2.56 7.54
CA PRO A 59 -4.78 -2.42 8.94
C PRO A 59 -6.29 -2.54 9.15
N VAL A 60 -6.68 -2.98 10.35
CA VAL A 60 -8.09 -3.02 10.77
C VAL A 60 -8.52 -1.59 11.12
N LEU A 61 -9.68 -1.17 10.60
CA LEU A 61 -10.21 0.16 10.85
C LEU A 61 -10.49 0.36 12.35
N GLY A 62 -9.93 1.43 12.92
CA GLY A 62 -10.09 1.77 14.33
C GLY A 62 -9.05 1.12 15.26
N GLU A 63 -8.15 0.29 14.74
CA GLU A 63 -7.03 -0.25 15.49
C GLU A 63 -5.74 0.53 15.21
N GLU A 64 -4.95 0.72 16.26
CA GLU A 64 -3.60 1.28 16.16
C GLU A 64 -2.59 0.18 15.80
N PHE A 65 -1.56 0.54 15.04
CA PHE A 65 -0.51 -0.38 14.63
C PHE A 65 0.83 0.33 14.52
N GLU A 66 1.92 -0.43 14.69
CA GLU A 66 3.29 0.07 14.61
C GLU A 66 3.97 -0.36 13.31
N VAL A 67 4.72 0.57 12.71
CA VAL A 67 5.30 0.44 11.35
C VAL A 67 6.79 0.71 11.33
#